data_AF-A0AAW1LSE8-F1
#
_entry.id   AF-A0AAW1LSE8-F1
#
_cell.length_a   1.000
_cell.length_b   1.000
_cell.length_c   1.000
_cell.angle_alpha   90.00
_cell.angle_beta   90.00
_cell.angle_gamma   90.00
#
_symmetry.space_group_name_H-M   'P 1'
#
loop_
_entity.id
_entity.type
_entity.pdbx_description
1 polymer ?
#
loop_
_entity_poly.entity_id
_entity_poly.type
_entity_poly.pdbx_seq_one_letter_code
_entity_poly.pdbx_strand_id
1 'polypeptide(L)'
;MYRQVLVSQEDTNLQLIFWRENPQNILDIFRLKTVTYGTASAPFLAIRSLQELANDTANDGIRRVILEDFYVDDLITGGDSLDALQVIRDKLIQLLSEGGFKLNKFASNHPSLLENISDKDDASVIIFDKTWTIKTLGLLWNSFQDAFYFQVPEINGIITTKRTIL
;
A
#
# COMPACT_ATOMS: atom_id res chain seq x y z
N MET A 1 -5.09 -2.53 -0.89
CA MET A 1 -4.93 -3.24 -2.18
C MET A 1 -5.80 -4.49 -2.28
N TYR A 2 -5.46 -5.63 -1.66
CA TYR A 2 -6.10 -6.95 -1.87
C TYR A 2 -7.64 -6.98 -1.85
N ARG A 3 -8.25 -6.42 -0.80
CA ARG A 3 -9.71 -6.43 -0.61
C ARG A 3 -10.48 -5.57 -1.61
N GLN A 4 -9.80 -4.86 -2.50
CA GLN A 4 -10.42 -4.09 -3.59
C GLN A 4 -10.64 -4.96 -4.84
N VAL A 5 -10.05 -6.15 -4.89
CA VAL A 5 -10.16 -7.07 -6.03
C VAL A 5 -11.19 -8.15 -5.73
N LEU A 6 -12.26 -8.20 -6.51
CA LEU A 6 -13.26 -9.27 -6.44
C LEU A 6 -12.68 -10.58 -6.97
N VAL A 7 -13.09 -11.67 -6.34
CA VAL A 7 -12.82 -13.03 -6.83
C VAL A 7 -13.95 -13.41 -7.78
N SER A 8 -13.66 -14.22 -8.79
CA SER A 8 -14.68 -14.78 -9.69
C SER A 8 -15.78 -15.45 -8.87
N GLN A 9 -17.05 -15.22 -9.24
CA GLN A 9 -18.19 -15.76 -8.50
C GLN A 9 -18.12 -17.28 -8.36
N GLU A 10 -17.60 -17.97 -9.37
CA GLU A 10 -17.42 -19.43 -9.40
C GLU A 10 -16.42 -19.91 -8.33
N ASP A 11 -15.40 -19.11 -8.04
CA ASP A 11 -14.34 -19.45 -7.08
C ASP A 11 -14.66 -19.01 -5.65
N THR A 12 -15.70 -18.20 -5.42
CA THR A 12 -16.01 -17.67 -4.08
C THR A 12 -16.34 -18.77 -3.06
N ASN A 13 -16.85 -19.93 -3.50
CA ASN A 13 -17.09 -21.08 -2.62
C ASN A 13 -15.79 -21.73 -2.12
N LEU A 14 -14.64 -21.45 -2.72
CA LEU A 14 -13.33 -21.89 -2.24
C LEU A 14 -12.81 -21.00 -1.09
N GLN A 15 -13.52 -19.91 -0.77
CA GLN A 15 -13.15 -18.96 0.29
C GLN A 15 -14.20 -18.90 1.41
N LEU A 16 -14.88 -20.01 1.67
CA LEU A 16 -15.82 -20.11 2.79
C LEU A 16 -15.06 -20.15 4.12
N ILE A 17 -15.54 -19.35 5.07
CA ILE A 17 -15.08 -19.40 6.46
C ILE A 17 -16.25 -19.80 7.34
N PHE A 18 -15.94 -20.66 8.31
CA PHE A 18 -16.88 -21.09 9.33
C PHE A 18 -16.59 -20.34 10.61
N TRP A 19 -17.60 -19.71 11.19
CA TRP A 19 -17.41 -18.91 12.39
C TRP A 19 -18.58 -19.07 13.34
N ARG A 20 -18.30 -19.00 14.64
CA ARG A 20 -19.27 -18.88 15.71
C ARG A 20 -18.59 -18.26 16.91
N GLU A 21 -19.31 -17.42 17.64
CA GLU A 21 -18.79 -16.79 18.86
C GLU A 21 -18.67 -17.79 20.02
N ASN A 22 -19.69 -18.64 20.20
CA ASN A 22 -19.74 -19.66 21.25
C ASN A 22 -19.80 -21.06 20.63
N PRO A 23 -19.10 -22.07 21.20
CA PRO A 23 -19.19 -23.47 20.75
C PRO A 23 -20.60 -24.09 20.74
N GLN A 24 -21.55 -23.49 21.45
CA GLN A 24 -22.96 -23.92 21.46
C GLN A 24 -23.81 -23.27 20.37
N ASN A 25 -23.33 -22.18 19.75
CA ASN A 25 -24.05 -21.54 18.66
C ASN A 25 -23.98 -22.39 17.39
N ILE A 26 -25.03 -22.26 16.57
CA ILE A 26 -25.02 -22.79 15.21
C ILE A 26 -23.86 -22.14 14.45
N LEU A 27 -23.18 -22.95 13.63
CA LEU A 27 -22.03 -22.51 12.86
C LEU A 27 -22.50 -21.62 11.70
N ASP A 28 -22.05 -20.37 11.67
CA ASP A 28 -22.27 -19.48 10.54
C ASP A 28 -21.27 -19.78 9.43
N ILE A 29 -21.74 -19.64 8.19
CA ILE A 29 -20.93 -19.82 7.00
C ILE A 29 -20.86 -18.49 6.26
N PHE A 30 -19.67 -17.91 6.20
CA PHE A 30 -19.43 -16.68 5.45
C PHE A 30 -18.66 -16.98 4.17
N ARG A 31 -18.98 -16.23 3.13
CA ARG A 31 -18.31 -16.31 1.84
C ARG A 31 -17.53 -15.03 1.59
N LEU A 32 -16.20 -15.14 1.54
CA LEU A 32 -15.36 -14.02 1.16
C LEU A 32 -15.50 -13.77 -0.34
N LYS A 33 -15.66 -12.50 -0.74
CA LYS A 33 -15.89 -12.10 -2.14
C LYS A 33 -14.66 -11.49 -2.81
N THR A 34 -13.63 -11.20 -2.03
CA THR A 34 -12.45 -10.45 -2.47
C THR A 34 -11.20 -11.27 -2.23
N VAL A 35 -10.14 -10.98 -2.97
CA VAL A 35 -8.82 -11.57 -2.72
C VAL A 35 -8.47 -11.41 -1.23
N THR A 36 -8.22 -12.53 -0.57
CA THR A 36 -7.94 -12.60 0.87
C THR A 36 -6.47 -12.86 1.14
N TYR A 37 -6.00 -12.36 2.28
CA TYR A 37 -4.62 -12.54 2.73
C TYR A 37 -4.33 -14.02 3.03
N GLY A 38 -3.05 -14.40 2.98
CA GLY A 38 -2.59 -15.74 3.36
C GLY A 38 -2.70 -16.81 2.28
N THR A 39 -3.31 -16.50 1.13
CA THR A 39 -3.22 -17.36 -0.06
C THR A 39 -1.98 -17.03 -0.87
N ALA A 40 -1.30 -18.06 -1.40
CA ALA A 40 -0.07 -17.87 -2.17
C ALA A 40 -0.27 -17.01 -3.44
N SER A 41 -1.46 -17.05 -4.03
CA SER A 41 -1.79 -16.30 -5.25
C SER A 41 -2.28 -14.87 -5.01
N ALA A 42 -2.63 -14.50 -3.77
CA ALA A 42 -3.21 -13.18 -3.49
C ALA A 42 -2.35 -11.99 -3.96
N PRO A 43 -1.01 -11.97 -3.75
CA PRO A 43 -0.17 -10.89 -4.25
C PRO A 43 -0.23 -10.77 -5.77
N PHE A 44 -0.10 -11.89 -6.47
CA PHE A 44 -0.16 -11.91 -7.93
C PHE A 44 -1.48 -11.37 -8.46
N LEU A 45 -2.62 -11.84 -7.91
CA LEU A 45 -3.94 -11.41 -8.34
C LEU A 45 -4.17 -9.92 -8.10
N ALA A 46 -3.76 -9.41 -6.93
CA ALA A 46 -3.93 -8.01 -6.60
C ALA A 46 -3.04 -7.09 -7.46
N ILE A 47 -1.78 -7.47 -7.67
CA ILE A 47 -0.83 -6.73 -8.51
C ILE A 47 -1.28 -6.76 -9.98
N ARG A 48 -1.71 -7.92 -10.50
CA ARG A 48 -2.20 -8.02 -11.88
C ARG A 48 -3.41 -7.11 -12.12
N SER A 49 -4.36 -7.04 -11.19
CA SER A 49 -5.50 -6.11 -11.31
C SER A 49 -5.06 -4.64 -11.32
N LEU A 50 -4.09 -4.26 -10.48
CA LEU A 50 -3.51 -2.91 -10.48
C LEU A 50 -2.81 -2.61 -11.82
N GLN A 51 -2.05 -3.55 -12.35
CA GLN A 51 -1.38 -3.42 -13.63
C GLN A 51 -2.36 -3.44 -14.82
N GLU A 52 -3.55 -4.04 -14.69
CA GLU A 52 -4.60 -3.98 -15.72
C GLU A 52 -5.15 -2.56 -15.83
N LEU A 53 -5.44 -1.94 -14.68
CA LEU A 53 -5.82 -0.53 -14.61
C LEU A 53 -4.75 0.40 -15.25
N ALA A 54 -3.47 0.06 -15.11
CA ALA A 54 -2.39 0.78 -15.78
C ALA A 54 -2.38 0.59 -17.31
N ASN A 55 -2.74 -0.60 -17.79
CA ASN A 55 -2.84 -0.86 -19.22
C ASN A 55 -4.03 -0.14 -19.85
N ASP A 56 -5.12 0.03 -19.10
CA ASP A 56 -6.33 0.74 -19.53
C ASP A 56 -6.15 2.27 -19.61
N THR A 57 -5.15 2.85 -18.94
CA THR A 57 -4.86 4.28 -19.07
C THR A 57 -4.15 4.60 -20.39
N ALA A 58 -4.53 5.70 -21.03
CA ALA A 58 -3.85 6.24 -22.21
C ALA A 58 -2.61 7.09 -21.88
N ASN A 59 -2.32 7.32 -20.59
CA ASN A 59 -1.21 8.15 -20.15
C ASN A 59 0.03 7.29 -19.85
N ASP A 60 0.97 7.25 -20.78
CA ASP A 60 2.19 6.43 -20.66
C ASP A 60 3.04 6.78 -19.43
N GLY A 61 3.05 8.05 -19.01
CA GLY A 61 3.79 8.46 -17.80
C GLY A 61 3.19 7.85 -16.53
N ILE A 62 1.87 7.84 -16.41
CA ILE A 62 1.16 7.25 -15.27
C ILE A 62 1.21 5.73 -15.32
N ARG A 63 1.06 5.15 -16.52
CA ARG A 63 1.24 3.71 -16.74
C ARG A 63 2.61 3.27 -16.24
N ARG A 64 3.68 3.95 -16.66
CA ARG A 64 5.06 3.65 -16.24
C ARG A 64 5.18 3.64 -14.72
N VAL A 65 4.68 4.68 -14.04
CA VAL A 65 4.74 4.77 -12.57
C VAL A 65 4.01 3.58 -11.92
N ILE A 66 2.82 3.20 -12.40
CA ILE A 66 2.10 2.05 -11.82
C ILE A 66 2.85 0.73 -12.05
N LEU A 67 3.47 0.56 -13.21
CA LEU A 67 4.16 -0.69 -13.57
C LEU A 67 5.55 -0.83 -12.95
N GLU A 68 6.25 0.28 -12.71
CA GLU A 68 7.68 0.29 -12.34
C GLU A 68 7.93 0.72 -10.89
N ASP A 69 7.10 1.63 -10.34
CA ASP A 69 7.39 2.30 -9.06
C ASP A 69 6.61 1.71 -7.88
N PHE A 70 5.74 0.73 -8.13
CA PHE A 70 5.09 -0.06 -7.07
C PHE A 70 5.96 -1.23 -6.62
N TYR A 71 6.14 -1.34 -5.32
CA TYR A 71 6.58 -2.57 -4.66
C TYR A 71 5.43 -3.15 -3.84
N VAL A 72 4.77 -4.17 -4.41
CA VAL A 72 3.55 -4.77 -3.83
C VAL A 72 2.48 -3.69 -3.62
N ASP A 73 2.24 -3.25 -2.39
CA ASP A 73 1.24 -2.24 -2.02
C ASP A 73 1.81 -0.84 -1.76
N ASP A 74 3.14 -0.69 -1.75
CA ASP A 74 3.82 0.59 -1.57
C ASP A 74 4.16 1.22 -2.93
N LEU A 75 3.78 2.48 -3.13
CA LEU A 75 4.20 3.30 -4.28
C LEU A 75 5.35 4.21 -3.86
N ILE A 76 6.48 4.12 -4.54
CA ILE A 76 7.66 4.95 -4.29
C ILE A 76 8.10 5.57 -5.62
N THR A 77 7.67 6.80 -5.87
CA THR A 77 7.97 7.54 -7.11
C THR A 77 8.72 8.84 -6.81
N GLY A 78 9.50 9.31 -7.79
CA GLY A 78 10.26 10.55 -7.72
C GLY A 78 10.43 11.20 -9.10
N GLY A 79 11.07 12.36 -9.13
CA GLY A 79 11.26 13.13 -10.37
C GLY A 79 11.99 14.45 -10.13
N ASP A 80 12.48 15.05 -11.22
CA ASP A 80 13.35 16.24 -11.17
C ASP A 80 12.59 17.57 -11.14
N SER A 81 11.27 17.55 -11.26
CA SER A 81 10.42 18.73 -11.27
C SER A 81 9.24 18.56 -10.32
N LEU A 82 9.13 19.51 -9.38
CA LEU A 82 8.04 19.55 -8.42
C LEU A 82 6.67 19.63 -9.10
N ASP A 83 6.53 20.50 -10.11
CA ASP A 83 5.28 20.67 -10.86
C ASP A 83 4.89 19.39 -11.61
N ALA A 84 5.87 18.72 -12.24
CA ALA A 84 5.63 17.45 -12.91
C ALA A 84 5.20 16.36 -11.91
N LEU A 85 5.82 16.31 -10.73
CA LEU A 85 5.47 15.37 -9.67
C LEU A 85 4.07 15.62 -9.09
N GLN A 86 3.67 16.88 -8.91
CA GLN A 86 2.30 17.22 -8.48
C GLN A 86 1.27 16.69 -9.49
N VAL A 87 1.51 16.90 -10.79
CA VAL A 87 0.63 16.38 -11.85
C VAL A 87 0.58 14.85 -11.85
N ILE A 88 1.72 14.18 -11.66
CA ILE A 88 1.78 12.72 -11.56
C ILE A 88 0.98 12.22 -10.36
N ARG A 89 1.21 12.81 -9.18
CA ARG A 89 0.50 12.50 -7.93
C ARG A 89 -1.02 12.60 -8.13
N ASP A 90 -1.51 13.72 -8.64
CA ASP A 90 -2.96 13.96 -8.76
C ASP A 90 -3.62 13.00 -9.74
N LYS A 91 -2.96 12.73 -10.87
CA LYS A 91 -3.43 11.75 -11.86
C LYS A 91 -3.43 10.32 -11.31
N LEU A 92 -2.43 9.95 -10.51
CA LEU A 92 -2.38 8.64 -9.85
C LEU A 92 -3.51 8.51 -8.83
N ILE A 93 -3.71 9.51 -7.97
CA ILE A 93 -4.80 9.52 -7.00
C ILE A 93 -6.14 9.33 -7.71
N GLN A 94 -6.39 10.09 -8.78
CA GLN A 94 -7.61 9.98 -9.56
C GLN A 94 -7.77 8.57 -10.16
N LEU A 95 -6.82 8.13 -11.00
CA LEU A 95 -6.91 6.85 -11.72
C LEU A 95 -7.05 5.66 -10.77
N LEU A 96 -6.23 5.63 -9.70
CA LEU A 96 -6.27 4.53 -8.74
C LEU A 96 -7.57 4.55 -7.93
N SER A 97 -8.14 5.73 -7.63
CA SER A 97 -9.43 5.82 -6.97
C SER A 97 -10.59 5.28 -7.84
N GLU A 98 -10.54 5.50 -9.15
CA GLU A 98 -11.50 4.97 -10.12
C GLU A 98 -11.47 3.43 -10.16
N GLY A 99 -10.28 2.84 -10.01
CA GLY A 99 -10.09 1.39 -9.87
C GLY A 99 -10.28 0.84 -8.45
N GLY A 100 -10.70 1.66 -7.48
CA GLY A 100 -10.87 1.27 -6.07
C GLY A 100 -9.57 1.15 -5.26
N PHE A 101 -8.40 1.37 -5.85
CA PHE A 101 -7.09 1.36 -5.22
C PHE A 101 -6.74 2.71 -4.58
N LYS A 102 -7.54 3.16 -3.60
CA LYS A 102 -7.26 4.43 -2.90
C LYS A 102 -5.87 4.45 -2.26
N LEU A 103 -5.03 5.38 -2.71
CA LEU A 103 -3.74 5.69 -2.09
C LEU A 103 -3.95 6.36 -0.73
N ASN A 104 -3.08 6.05 0.23
CA ASN A 104 -3.08 6.65 1.56
C ASN A 104 -1.64 6.73 2.10
N LYS A 105 -1.46 7.23 3.32
CA LYS A 105 -0.17 7.22 4.02
C LYS A 105 0.93 7.98 3.27
N PHE A 106 0.57 9.14 2.75
CA PHE A 106 1.48 9.96 1.96
C PHE A 106 2.62 10.56 2.80
N ALA A 107 3.77 10.65 2.18
CA ALA A 107 4.96 11.32 2.68
C ALA A 107 5.83 11.77 1.50
N SER A 108 6.60 12.83 1.72
CA SER A 108 7.40 13.47 0.67
C SER A 108 8.54 14.25 1.31
N ASN A 109 9.70 14.27 0.65
CA ASN A 109 10.81 15.17 1.00
C ASN A 109 10.53 16.64 0.66
N HIS A 110 9.45 16.92 -0.08
CA HIS A 110 8.97 18.26 -0.37
C HIS A 110 7.53 18.47 0.17
N PRO A 111 7.31 19.33 1.18
CA PRO A 111 6.01 19.50 1.84
C PRO A 111 4.87 19.92 0.91
N SER A 112 5.14 20.70 -0.14
CA SER A 112 4.10 21.13 -1.09
C SER A 112 3.49 19.97 -1.89
N LEU A 113 4.15 18.82 -1.97
CA LEU A 113 3.56 17.60 -2.53
C LEU A 113 2.53 16.97 -1.61
N LEU A 114 2.44 17.39 -0.34
CA LEU A 114 1.43 16.91 0.61
C LEU A 114 0.24 17.87 0.74
N GLU A 115 0.39 19.10 0.23
CA GLU A 115 -0.69 20.06 0.14
C GLU A 115 -1.82 19.51 -0.75
N ASN A 116 -3.06 19.69 -0.29
CA ASN A 116 -4.29 19.32 -1.00
C ASN A 116 -4.52 17.81 -1.21
N ILE A 117 -3.71 16.93 -0.62
CA ILE A 117 -3.97 15.47 -0.59
C ILE A 117 -5.15 15.12 0.33
N SER A 118 -5.41 15.98 1.33
CA SER A 118 -6.55 15.86 2.23
C SER A 118 -7.68 16.75 1.73
N ASP A 119 -8.78 16.14 1.30
CA ASP A 119 -10.07 16.67 1.74
C ASP A 119 -10.07 16.53 3.27
N LYS A 120 -10.26 17.65 3.97
CA LYS A 120 -10.22 17.70 5.44
C LYS A 120 -11.29 16.82 6.11
N ASP A 121 -12.17 16.20 5.33
CA ASP A 121 -13.29 15.36 5.78
C ASP A 121 -13.13 13.86 5.50
N ASP A 122 -12.12 13.41 4.73
CA ASP A 122 -11.87 11.97 4.53
C ASP A 122 -10.84 11.46 5.55
N ALA A 123 -11.35 11.02 6.71
CA ALA A 123 -10.55 10.43 7.79
C ALA A 123 -9.72 9.20 7.38
N SER A 124 -9.87 8.70 6.14
CA SER A 124 -9.09 7.59 5.60
C SER A 124 -7.71 7.98 5.06
N VAL A 125 -7.46 9.27 4.81
CA VAL A 125 -6.17 9.76 4.30
C VAL A 125 -5.26 10.12 5.47
N ILE A 126 -4.30 9.23 5.75
CA ILE A 126 -3.27 9.45 6.78
C ILE A 126 -2.07 10.15 6.14
N ILE A 127 -1.60 11.25 6.74
CA ILE A 127 -0.33 11.92 6.39
C ILE A 127 0.66 11.70 7.52
N PHE A 128 1.85 11.19 7.21
CA PHE A 128 2.91 10.92 8.20
C PHE A 128 3.78 12.17 8.47
N ASP A 129 3.17 13.22 9.01
CA ASP A 129 3.86 14.50 9.24
C ASP A 129 4.59 14.56 10.62
N LYS A 130 4.10 13.84 11.64
CA LYS A 130 4.54 14.11 13.04
C LYS A 130 6.00 13.76 13.36
N THR A 131 6.66 12.90 12.59
CA THR A 131 8.05 12.47 12.84
C THR A 131 8.93 12.51 11.60
N TRP A 132 8.39 12.93 10.45
CA TRP A 132 9.03 12.85 9.12
C TRP A 132 9.53 11.45 8.72
N THR A 133 9.29 10.43 9.55
CA THR A 133 9.94 9.13 9.48
C THR A 133 8.90 8.05 9.24
N ILE A 134 9.10 7.26 8.18
CA ILE A 134 8.18 6.22 7.73
C ILE A 134 8.93 4.90 7.55
N LYS A 135 8.24 3.79 7.79
CA LYS A 135 8.76 2.47 7.41
C LYS A 135 8.46 2.21 5.94
N THR A 136 9.52 1.95 5.16
CA THR A 136 9.45 1.69 3.72
C THR A 136 10.43 0.57 3.40
N LEU A 137 9.97 -0.52 2.77
CA LEU A 137 10.82 -1.64 2.34
C LEU A 137 11.70 -2.26 3.45
N GLY A 138 11.24 -2.23 4.70
CA GLY A 138 12.01 -2.73 5.86
C GLY A 138 13.05 -1.74 6.41
N LEU A 139 13.13 -0.54 5.86
CA LEU A 139 13.95 0.57 6.32
C LEU A 139 13.08 1.67 6.94
N LEU A 140 13.73 2.61 7.63
CA LEU A 140 13.12 3.89 7.97
C LEU A 140 13.57 4.93 6.95
N TRP A 141 12.65 5.68 6.35
CA TRP A 141 12.97 6.86 5.54
C TRP A 141 12.58 8.12 6.31
N ASN A 142 13.54 9.01 6.55
CA ASN A 142 13.26 10.36 7.00
C ASN A 142 13.10 11.24 5.76
N SER A 143 11.85 11.63 5.49
CA SER A 143 11.50 12.45 4.33
C SER A 143 12.12 13.85 4.40
N PHE A 144 12.19 14.50 5.56
CA PHE A 144 12.77 15.84 5.69
C PHE A 144 14.27 15.89 5.35
N GLN A 145 15.02 14.87 5.80
CA GLN A 145 16.46 14.77 5.53
C GLN A 145 16.78 14.01 4.23
N ASP A 146 15.74 13.46 3.59
CA ASP A 146 15.83 12.55 2.46
C ASP A 146 16.87 11.43 2.66
N ALA A 147 16.76 10.74 3.80
CA ALA A 147 17.76 9.76 4.22
C ALA A 147 17.12 8.48 4.75
N PHE A 148 17.75 7.34 4.46
CA PHE A 148 17.35 6.04 5.00
C PHE A 148 18.13 5.69 6.26
N TYR A 149 17.45 5.10 7.23
CA TYR A 149 17.96 4.69 8.53
C TYR A 149 17.60 3.24 8.81
N PHE A 150 18.48 2.58 9.56
CA PHE A 150 18.20 1.30 10.20
C PHE A 150 17.90 1.55 11.67
N GLN A 151 16.86 0.89 12.18
CA GLN A 151 16.63 0.82 13.62
C GLN A 151 17.26 -0.45 14.14
N VAL A 152 18.35 -0.32 14.88
CA VAL A 152 19.01 -1.43 15.56
C VAL A 152 18.50 -1.47 17.01
N PRO A 153 18.01 -2.61 17.52
CA PRO A 153 17.63 -2.74 18.92
C PRO A 153 18.83 -2.47 19.84
N GLU A 154 18.59 -1.96 21.05
CA GLU A 154 19.65 -1.79 22.04
C GLU A 154 20.34 -3.12 22.35
N ILE A 155 21.64 -3.19 22.12
CA ILE A 155 22.42 -4.41 22.31
C ILE A 155 22.97 -4.40 23.74
N ASN A 156 22.24 -5.04 24.64
CA ASN A 156 22.60 -5.11 26.07
C ASN A 156 23.55 -6.29 26.42
N GLY A 157 24.34 -6.80 25.47
CA GLY A 157 25.19 -7.99 25.65
C GLY A 157 26.62 -7.83 25.10
N ILE A 158 27.58 -8.58 25.67
CA ILE A 158 29.01 -8.51 25.32
C ILE A 158 29.31 -9.03 23.90
N ILE A 159 28.47 -9.92 23.36
CA ILE A 159 28.65 -10.50 22.02
C ILE A 159 27.38 -10.25 21.19
N THR A 160 27.55 -9.47 20.13
CA THR A 160 26.49 -9.21 19.15
C THR A 160 26.57 -10.24 18.03
N THR A 161 25.45 -10.90 17.72
CA THR A 161 25.35 -11.80 16.57
C THR A 161 24.30 -11.27 15.59
N LYS A 162 24.36 -11.71 14.34
CA LYS A 162 23.34 -11.36 13.32
C LYS A 162 21.91 -11.67 13.80
N ARG A 163 21.71 -12.77 14.55
CA ARG A 163 20.40 -13.17 15.10
C ARG A 163 19.96 -12.30 16.29
N THR A 164 20.87 -11.55 16.91
CA THR A 164 20.52 -10.62 18.00
C THR A 164 20.10 -9.24 17.49
N ILE A 165 20.37 -8.94 16.21
CA ILE A 165 20.03 -7.67 15.55
C ILE A 165 18.76 -7.79 14.68
N LEU A 166 18.58 -8.93 13.99
CA LEU A 166 17.43 -9.23 13.12
C LEU A 166 16.26 -9.83 13.90
#